data_AF-A0A1L9B993-F1
#
_entry.id   AF-A0A1L9B993-F1
#
_cell.length_a   1.000
_cell.length_b   1.000
_cell.length_c   1.000
_cell.angle_alpha   90.00
_cell.angle_beta   90.00
_cell.angle_gamma   90.00
#
_symmetry.space_group_name_H-M   'P 1'
#
loop_
_entity.id
_entity.type
_entity.pdbx_description
1 polymer ?
#
loop_
_entity_poly.entity_id
_entity_poly.type
_entity_poly.pdbx_seq_one_letter_code
_entity_poly.pdbx_strand_id
1 'polypeptide(L)'
;MASAKELVGSVLGRLFFHDATVTRVREFSPRLREIEVEGPALRSLSWRAGDKVQAMMPGMNMRTYTPLHCDAERGATAFRIQRPVW
;
A
#
# COMPACT_ATOMS: atom_id res chain seq x y z
N MET A 1 15.64 16.03 18.49
CA MET A 1 14.67 15.39 19.40
C MET A 1 13.46 15.03 18.57
N ALA A 2 13.23 13.72 18.32
CA ALA A 2 12.05 13.27 17.58
C ALA A 2 10.82 13.68 18.38
N SER A 3 9.85 14.31 17.71
CA SER A 3 8.62 14.75 18.37
C SER A 3 7.91 13.51 18.93
N ALA A 4 7.31 13.61 20.12
CA ALA A 4 6.50 12.53 20.70
C ALA A 4 5.43 12.01 19.70
N LYS A 5 5.01 12.85 18.75
CA LYS A 5 4.10 12.49 17.65
C LYS A 5 4.71 11.50 16.63
N GLU A 6 6.00 11.60 16.35
CA GLU A 6 6.73 10.68 15.45
C GLU A 6 7.04 9.35 16.13
N LEU A 7 7.30 9.37 17.44
CA LEU A 7 7.52 8.15 18.23
C LEU A 7 6.23 7.33 18.40
N VAL A 8 5.10 8.01 18.66
CA VAL A 8 3.77 7.39 18.73
C VAL A 8 3.37 6.83 17.35
N GLY A 9 3.58 7.59 16.26
CA GLY A 9 3.25 7.12 14.90
C GLY A 9 4.09 5.93 14.42
N SER A 10 5.38 5.87 14.77
CA SER A 10 6.28 4.80 14.31
C SER A 10 6.12 3.49 15.09
N VAL A 11 5.84 3.56 16.40
CA VAL A 11 5.63 2.37 17.25
C VAL A 11 4.22 1.81 17.09
N LEU A 12 3.17 2.65 17.04
CA LEU A 12 1.82 2.17 16.72
C LEU A 12 1.72 1.70 15.27
N GLY A 13 2.33 2.40 14.31
CA GLY A 13 2.33 1.98 12.91
C GLY A 13 2.81 0.54 12.74
N ARG A 14 3.95 0.17 13.36
CA ARG A 14 4.50 -1.20 13.31
C ARG A 14 3.59 -2.28 13.90
N LEU A 15 2.73 -1.97 14.86
CA LEU A 15 1.76 -2.90 15.45
C LEU A 15 0.47 -3.02 14.62
N PHE A 16 0.24 -2.12 13.65
CA PHE A 16 -0.99 -2.04 12.84
C PHE A 16 -0.80 -2.32 11.35
N PHE A 17 0.41 -2.65 10.88
CA PHE A 17 0.58 -3.11 9.52
C PHE A 17 0.04 -4.52 9.38
N HIS A 18 -0.79 -4.71 8.37
CA HIS A 18 -1.32 -6.01 8.00
C HIS A 18 -0.56 -6.53 6.78
N ASP A 19 -0.27 -7.82 6.80
CA ASP A 19 0.35 -8.47 5.64
C ASP A 19 -0.59 -8.43 4.44
N ALA A 20 0.00 -8.13 3.29
CA ALA A 20 -0.63 -8.23 1.98
C ALA A 20 0.35 -8.88 1.00
N THR A 21 -0.18 -9.72 0.13
CA THR A 21 0.59 -10.45 -0.88
C THR A 21 0.38 -9.80 -2.24
N VAL A 22 1.45 -9.62 -3.01
CA VAL A 22 1.34 -9.23 -4.42
C VAL A 22 0.75 -10.42 -5.19
N THR A 23 -0.45 -10.24 -5.76
CA THR A 23 -1.12 -11.29 -6.54
C THR A 23 -0.95 -11.10 -8.04
N ARG A 24 -0.66 -9.87 -8.48
CA ARG A 24 -0.42 -9.59 -9.89
C ARG A 24 0.50 -8.39 -10.08
N VAL A 25 1.36 -8.47 -11.09
CA VAL A 25 2.10 -7.32 -11.63
C VAL A 25 1.82 -7.23 -13.12
N ARG A 26 1.28 -6.09 -13.57
CA ARG A 26 0.96 -5.82 -14.97
C ARG A 26 1.79 -4.65 -15.50
N GLU A 27 2.32 -4.82 -16.70
CA GLU A 27 2.84 -3.68 -17.47
C GLU A 27 1.67 -2.80 -17.92
N PHE A 28 1.63 -1.57 -17.39
CA PHE A 28 0.61 -0.59 -17.78
C PHE A 28 1.10 0.33 -18.89
N SER A 29 2.38 0.72 -18.82
CA SER A 29 3.10 1.44 -19.86
C SER A 29 4.61 1.17 -19.72
N PRO A 30 5.46 1.61 -20.67
CA PRO A 30 6.90 1.36 -20.60
C PRO A 30 7.56 1.82 -19.27
N ARG A 31 6.99 2.84 -18.61
CA ARG A 31 7.48 3.40 -17.34
C ARG A 31 6.58 3.11 -16.15
N LEU A 32 5.44 2.47 -16.33
CA LEU A 32 4.48 2.21 -15.25
C LEU A 32 4.19 0.72 -15.11
N ARG A 33 4.15 0.29 -13.85
CA ARG A 33 3.64 -1.01 -13.45
C ARG A 33 2.39 -0.80 -12.61
N GLU A 34 1.41 -1.65 -12.83
CA GLU A 34 0.27 -1.79 -11.93
C GLU A 34 0.51 -3.03 -11.07
N ILE A 35 0.44 -2.85 -9.76
CA ILE A 35 0.63 -3.92 -8.79
C ILE A 35 -0.69 -4.12 -8.07
N GLU A 36 -1.19 -5.34 -8.11
CA GLU A 36 -2.33 -5.79 -7.33
C GLU A 36 -1.83 -6.52 -6.08
N VAL A 37 -2.43 -6.18 -4.94
CA VAL A 37 -2.17 -6.81 -3.66
C VAL A 37 -3.46 -7.28 -3.03
N GLU A 38 -3.35 -8.36 -2.26
CA GLU A 38 -4.47 -8.94 -1.51
C GLU A 38 -4.09 -9.17 -0.06
N GLY A 39 -5.01 -8.91 0.85
CA GLY A 39 -4.79 -9.10 2.28
C GLY A 39 -6.10 -9.09 3.05
N PRO A 40 -6.23 -9.87 4.15
CA PRO A 40 -7.46 -9.94 4.93
C PRO A 40 -7.92 -8.58 5.46
N ALA A 41 -6.99 -7.70 5.82
CA ALA A 41 -7.31 -6.37 6.34
C ALA A 41 -7.87 -5.39 5.31
N LEU A 42 -7.80 -5.73 4.02
CA LEU A 42 -8.41 -4.94 2.94
C LEU A 42 -9.90 -5.26 2.76
N ARG A 43 -10.40 -6.32 3.42
CA ARG A 43 -11.80 -6.74 3.34
C ARG A 43 -12.71 -5.85 4.18
N SER A 44 -13.96 -5.72 3.74
CA SER A 44 -15.02 -4.97 4.44
C SER A 44 -14.69 -3.50 4.74
N LEU A 45 -13.66 -2.95 4.08
CA LEU A 45 -13.31 -1.54 4.17
C LEU A 45 -14.19 -0.71 3.23
N SER A 46 -14.68 0.42 3.73
CA SER A 46 -15.42 1.41 2.92
C SER A 46 -14.47 2.43 2.32
N TRP A 47 -13.86 2.09 1.19
CA TRP A 47 -12.95 2.96 0.46
C TRP A 47 -13.68 4.13 -0.24
N ARG A 48 -13.04 5.29 -0.27
CA ARG A 48 -13.43 6.47 -1.03
C ARG A 48 -12.33 6.86 -2.01
N ALA A 49 -12.72 7.43 -3.14
CA ALA A 49 -11.76 7.98 -4.08
C ALA A 49 -10.88 9.02 -3.39
N GLY A 50 -9.55 8.86 -3.50
CA GLY A 50 -8.57 9.72 -2.85
C GLY A 50 -7.94 9.13 -1.59
N ASP A 51 -8.55 8.09 -1.00
CA ASP A 51 -7.98 7.35 0.13
C ASP A 51 -6.58 6.81 -0.18
N LYS A 52 -5.81 6.51 0.87
CA LYS A 52 -4.40 6.15 0.77
C LYS A 52 -4.11 4.83 1.48
N VAL A 53 -3.17 4.08 0.92
CA VAL A 53 -2.56 2.90 1.54
C VAL A 53 -1.12 3.22 1.86
N GLN A 54 -0.70 2.96 3.09
CA GLN A 54 0.71 2.98 3.47
C GLN A 54 1.27 1.57 3.37
N ALA A 55 2.33 1.42 2.58
CA ALA A 55 3.04 0.16 2.41
C ALA A 55 4.45 0.28 2.97
N MET A 56 4.86 -0.73 3.72
CA MET A 56 6.21 -0.91 4.22
C MET A 56 6.78 -2.17 3.59
N MET A 57 7.96 -2.03 2.97
CA MET A 57 8.68 -3.14 2.34
C MET A 57 10.06 -3.25 3.00
N PRO A 58 10.60 -4.46 3.19
CA PRO A 58 11.95 -4.63 3.72
C PRO A 58 12.98 -3.84 2.91
N GLY A 59 13.87 -3.11 3.60
CA GLY A 59 14.90 -2.31 2.95
C GLY A 59 14.42 -1.02 2.26
N MET A 60 13.14 -0.66 2.40
CA MET A 60 12.58 0.57 1.84
C MET A 60 11.91 1.44 2.91
N ASN A 61 11.98 2.76 2.73
CA ASN A 61 11.17 3.69 3.51
C ASN A 61 9.68 3.47 3.22
N MET A 62 8.83 3.76 4.20
CA MET A 62 7.37 3.72 4.05
C MET A 62 6.93 4.55 2.85
N ARG A 63 6.06 3.96 2.01
CA ARG A 63 5.49 4.62 0.82
C ARG A 63 3.99 4.71 0.96
N THR A 64 3.43 5.83 0.48
CA THR A 64 1.98 6.04 0.42
C THR A 64 1.53 5.93 -1.02
N TYR A 65 0.57 5.05 -1.28
CA TYR A 65 -0.03 4.84 -2.59
C TYR A 65 -1.50 5.24 -2.57
N THR A 66 -2.01 5.62 -3.74
CA THR A 66 -3.45 5.84 -3.94
C THR A 66 -3.99 4.63 -4.70
N PRO A 67 -4.91 3.85 -4.10
CA PRO A 67 -5.61 2.78 -4.79
C PRO A 67 -6.27 3.25 -6.09
N LEU A 68 -6.20 2.41 -7.13
CA LEU A 68 -6.90 2.59 -8.40
C LEU A 68 -8.29 1.95 -8.36
N HIS A 69 -8.41 0.85 -7.64
CA HIS A 69 -9.66 0.17 -7.35
C HIS A 69 -9.52 -0.57 -6.02
N CYS A 70 -10.64 -0.86 -5.38
CA CYS A 70 -10.70 -1.64 -4.15
C CYS A 70 -11.83 -2.65 -4.26
N ASP A 71 -11.50 -3.91 -4.03
CA ASP A 71 -12.44 -5.03 -3.95
C ASP A 71 -12.50 -5.45 -2.47
N ALA A 72 -13.50 -4.92 -1.76
CA ALA A 72 -13.66 -5.15 -0.33
C ALA A 72 -14.18 -6.57 -0.01
N GLU A 73 -14.71 -7.30 -0.98
CA GLU A 73 -15.13 -8.69 -0.77
C GLU A 73 -13.90 -9.61 -0.83
N ARG A 74 -13.08 -9.47 -1.88
CA ARG A 74 -11.85 -10.24 -2.04
C ARG A 74 -10.77 -9.81 -1.05
N GLY A 75 -10.74 -8.52 -0.73
CA GLY A 75 -9.66 -7.87 0.01
C GLY A 75 -8.50 -7.53 -0.91
N ALA A 76 -8.81 -7.01 -2.10
CA ALA A 76 -7.83 -6.68 -3.13
C ALA A 76 -7.79 -5.18 -3.43
N THR A 77 -6.62 -4.67 -3.76
CA THR A 77 -6.47 -3.33 -4.32
C THR A 77 -5.27 -3.28 -5.25
N ALA A 78 -5.26 -2.32 -6.18
CA ALA A 78 -4.10 -2.08 -7.02
C ALA A 78 -3.63 -0.64 -7.00
N PHE A 79 -2.34 -0.45 -7.19
CA PHE A 79 -1.70 0.86 -7.32
C PHE A 79 -0.72 0.89 -8.48
N ARG A 80 -0.50 2.09 -9.02
CA ARG A 80 0.51 2.34 -10.06
C ARG A 80 1.81 2.81 -9.44
N ILE A 81 2.90 2.21 -9.90
CA ILE A 81 4.25 2.63 -9.56
C ILE A 81 5.02 2.96 -10.83
N GLN A 82 5.94 3.91 -10.71
CA GLN A 82 6.94 4.13 -11.75
C GLN A 82 7.99 3.03 -11.68
N ARG A 83 8.39 2.52 -12.84
CA ARG A 83 9.49 1.57 -12.97
C ARG A 83 10.78 2.28 -12.53
N PRO A 84 11.54 1.73 -11.58
CA PRO A 84 12.84 2.29 -11.23
C PRO A 84 13.74 2.29 -12.48
N VAL A 85 14.47 3.38 -12.67
CA VAL A 85 15.56 3.46 -13.65
C VAL A 85 16.82 3.24 -12.83
N TRP A 86 17.39 2.03 -12.92
CA TRP A 86 18.71 1.74 -12.37
C TRP A 86 19.75 1.97 -13.46
#